data_AF-A0A1H9V9K9-F1
#
_entry.id   AF-A0A1H9V9K9-F1
#
_cell.length_a   1.000
_cell.length_b   1.000
_cell.length_c   1.000
_cell.angle_alpha   90.00
_cell.angle_beta   90.00
_cell.angle_gamma   90.00
#
_symmetry.space_group_name_H-M   'P 1'
#
loop_
_entity.id
_entity.type
_entity.pdbx_description
1 polymer ?
#
loop_
_entity_poly.entity_id
_entity_poly.type
_entity_poly.pdbx_seq_one_letter_code
_entity_poly.pdbx_strand_id
1 'polypeptide(L)'
;MRTVKFGDPDIEVINFDDVTSGERVLEFHYREPSTPRNAFAAIIIPDGGDWSQARLSIDPSLKEVSANLVRALINFSENLVLEESALGETNDIYDNPLDGTH
;
A
#
# COMPACT_ATOMS: atom_id res chain seq x y z
N MET A 1 0.31 -9.41 -3.45
CA MET A 1 1.06 -8.74 -4.54
C MET A 1 0.14 -8.48 -5.72
N ARG A 2 0.30 -7.35 -6.40
CA ARG A 2 -0.46 -6.97 -7.60
C ARG A 2 0.45 -6.27 -8.61
N THR A 3 0.11 -6.30 -9.89
CA THR A 3 0.85 -5.56 -10.92
C THR A 3 -0.03 -4.46 -11.48
N VAL A 4 0.52 -3.27 -11.57
CA VAL A 4 -0.19 -2.08 -12.01
C VAL A 4 0.69 -1.31 -12.99
N LYS A 5 0.07 -0.79 -14.05
CA LYS A 5 0.75 0.03 -15.03
C LYS A 5 0.59 1.51 -14.68
N PHE A 6 1.70 2.22 -14.52
CA PHE A 6 1.71 3.63 -14.14
C PHE A 6 2.25 4.49 -15.29
N GLY A 7 1.45 4.64 -16.34
CA GLY A 7 1.91 5.23 -17.60
C GLY A 7 2.67 4.20 -18.42
N ASP A 8 3.96 4.44 -18.65
CA ASP A 8 4.84 3.54 -19.40
C ASP A 8 5.39 2.35 -18.58
N PRO A 9 5.86 2.52 -17.32
CA PRO A 9 6.41 1.39 -16.55
C PRO A 9 5.33 0.47 -15.98
N ASP A 10 5.64 -0.83 -16.02
CA ASP A 10 4.96 -1.85 -15.23
C ASP A 10 5.58 -1.92 -13.84
N ILE A 11 4.75 -1.79 -12.81
CA ILE A 11 5.17 -1.76 -11.41
C ILE A 11 4.48 -2.88 -10.65
N GLU A 12 5.29 -3.66 -9.94
CA GLU A 12 4.81 -4.62 -8.96
C GLU A 12 4.63 -3.92 -7.62
N VAL A 13 3.44 -4.09 -7.04
CA VAL A 13 3.05 -3.51 -5.75
C VAL A 13 2.88 -4.62 -4.73
N ILE A 14 3.57 -4.48 -3.61
CA ILE A 14 3.47 -5.37 -2.46
C ILE A 14 2.90 -4.56 -1.30
N ASN A 15 1.74 -4.96 -0.80
CA ASN A 15 1.07 -4.35 0.35
C ASN A 15 1.11 -5.36 1.50
N PHE A 16 1.61 -4.97 2.66
CA PHE A 16 1.68 -5.79 3.85
C PHE A 16 1.73 -4.94 5.12
N ASP A 17 1.35 -5.54 6.25
CA ASP A 17 1.52 -4.94 7.57
C ASP A 17 2.83 -5.48 8.18
N ASP A 18 3.78 -4.59 8.46
CA ASP A 18 4.98 -4.89 9.25
C ASP A 18 4.61 -4.88 10.73
N VAL A 19 4.40 -6.08 11.26
CA VAL A 19 4.05 -6.30 12.67
C VAL A 19 5.17 -5.93 13.65
N THR A 20 6.40 -5.75 13.17
CA THR A 20 7.56 -5.43 14.02
C THR A 20 7.67 -3.93 14.27
N SER A 21 7.40 -3.12 13.24
CA SER A 21 7.38 -1.65 13.35
C SER A 21 5.98 -1.10 13.65
N GLY A 22 4.93 -1.89 13.46
CA GLY A 22 3.55 -1.43 13.56
C GLY A 22 3.24 -0.46 12.43
N GLU A 23 3.48 -0.87 11.19
CA GLU A 23 3.29 -0.03 10.01
C GLU A 23 2.66 -0.83 8.88
N ARG A 24 1.74 -0.22 8.12
CA ARG A 24 1.37 -0.71 6.80
C ARG A 24 2.34 -0.17 5.76
N VAL A 25 2.85 -1.07 4.92
CA VAL A 25 3.86 -0.76 3.91
C VAL A 25 3.37 -1.16 2.52
N LEU A 26 3.42 -0.21 1.59
CA LEU A 26 3.20 -0.42 0.16
C LEU A 26 4.52 -0.20 -0.58
N GLU A 27 5.15 -1.29 -1.02
CA GLU A 27 6.39 -1.24 -1.80
C GLU A 27 6.11 -1.25 -3.31
N PHE A 28 6.91 -0.48 -4.04
CA PHE A 28 6.86 -0.37 -5.50
C PHE A 28 8.16 -0.87 -6.12
N HIS A 29 8.04 -1.84 -7.00
CA HIS A 29 9.15 -2.52 -7.65
C HIS A 29 9.01 -2.39 -9.16
N TYR A 30 10.08 -2.00 -9.86
CA TYR A 30 10.07 -2.05 -11.33
C TYR A 30 9.99 -3.50 -11.78
N ARG A 31 9.02 -3.81 -12.66
CA ARG A 31 8.94 -5.13 -13.27
C ARG A 31 9.84 -5.17 -14.50
N GLU A 32 11.14 -5.30 -14.26
CA GLU A 32 12.12 -5.50 -15.32
C GLU A 32 12.88 -6.82 -15.08
N PRO A 33 13.01 -7.69 -16.10
CA PRO A 33 13.60 -9.01 -15.93
C PRO A 33 15.10 -8.99 -15.56
N SER A 34 15.79 -7.87 -15.78
CA SER A 34 17.22 -7.67 -15.52
C SER A 34 17.53 -6.81 -14.29
N THR A 35 16.51 -6.28 -13.61
CA THR A 35 16.71 -5.29 -12.53
C THR A 35 16.50 -5.97 -11.17
N PRO A 36 17.36 -5.71 -10.17
CA PRO A 36 17.15 -6.22 -8.82
C PRO A 36 15.73 -5.87 -8.34
N ARG A 37 15.04 -6.83 -7.72
CA ARG A 37 13.69 -6.65 -7.15
C ARG A 37 13.74 -5.86 -5.82
N ASN A 38 14.50 -4.77 -5.82
CA ASN A 38 14.51 -3.84 -4.71
C ASN A 38 13.37 -2.85 -4.93
N ALA A 39 12.69 -2.50 -3.84
CA ALA A 39 11.69 -1.45 -3.88
C ALA A 39 12.39 -0.13 -4.25
N PHE A 40 11.91 0.52 -5.29
CA PHE A 40 12.43 1.82 -5.71
C PHE A 40 11.70 2.96 -4.97
N ALA A 41 10.50 2.69 -4.48
CA ALA A 41 9.72 3.56 -3.62
C ALA A 41 8.88 2.73 -2.64
N ALA A 42 8.51 3.34 -1.52
CA ALA A 42 7.55 2.77 -0.59
C ALA A 42 6.66 3.86 0.02
N ILE A 43 5.40 3.54 0.30
CA ILE A 43 4.53 4.35 1.15
C ILE A 43 4.29 3.61 2.45
N ILE A 44 4.51 4.31 3.56
CA ILE A 44 4.45 3.77 4.91
C ILE A 44 3.39 4.53 5.69
N ILE A 45 2.45 3.81 6.29
CA ILE A 45 1.39 4.35 7.13
C ILE A 45 1.55 3.74 8.52
N PRO A 46 1.78 4.53 9.58
CA PRO A 46 1.90 3.98 10.92
C PRO A 46 0.58 3.35 11.38
N ASP A 47 0.66 2.30 12.19
CA ASP A 47 -0.50 1.63 12.78
C ASP A 47 -1.33 2.60 13.63
N GLY A 48 -2.65 2.47 13.53
CA GLY A 48 -3.62 3.42 14.08
C GLY A 48 -3.58 4.83 13.48
N GLY A 49 -2.69 5.08 12.51
CA GLY A 49 -2.57 6.33 11.79
C GLY A 49 -3.41 6.37 10.52
N ASP A 50 -3.44 7.56 9.90
CA ASP A 50 -4.15 7.78 8.64
C ASP A 50 -3.22 8.35 7.55
N TRP A 51 -3.81 8.66 6.39
CA TRP A 51 -3.08 9.18 5.24
C TRP A 51 -2.34 10.50 5.52
N SER A 52 -2.75 11.29 6.52
CA SER A 52 -2.05 12.51 6.93
C SER A 52 -0.68 12.24 7.56
N GLN A 53 -0.47 11.03 8.07
CA GLN A 53 0.79 10.59 8.67
C GLN A 53 1.63 9.72 7.72
N ALA A 54 1.12 9.45 6.51
CA ALA A 54 1.80 8.63 5.53
C ALA A 54 3.13 9.25 5.09
N ARG A 55 4.12 8.41 4.86
CA ARG A 55 5.46 8.81 4.40
C ARG A 55 5.77 8.13 3.08
N LEU A 56 6.26 8.91 2.13
CA LEU A 56 6.83 8.42 0.88
C LEU A 56 8.36 8.32 1.04
N SER A 57 8.88 7.11 0.84
CA SER A 57 10.31 6.84 0.70
C SER A 57 10.64 6.57 -0.77
N ILE A 58 11.75 7.11 -1.26
CA ILE A 58 12.26 6.89 -2.63
C ILE A 58 13.73 6.52 -2.51
N ASP A 59 14.15 5.47 -3.24
CA ASP A 59 15.55 5.07 -3.30
C ASP A 59 16.40 6.22 -3.88
N PRO A 60 17.37 6.77 -3.12
CA PRO A 60 18.22 7.85 -3.59
C PRO A 60 19.17 7.44 -4.73
N SER A 61 19.32 6.14 -5.01
CA SER A 61 20.08 5.66 -6.17
C SER A 61 19.41 6.01 -7.49
N LEU A 62 18.08 6.21 -7.48
CA LEU A 62 17.34 6.74 -8.60
C LEU A 62 17.64 8.23 -8.73
N LYS A 63 18.40 8.61 -9.76
CA LYS A 63 18.77 10.00 -10.00
C LYS A 63 17.55 10.91 -10.10
N GLU A 64 16.53 10.46 -10.83
CA GLU A 64 15.32 11.23 -11.09
C GLU A 64 14.12 10.27 -11.13
N VAL A 65 13.03 10.67 -10.49
CA VAL A 65 11.73 10.02 -10.59
C VAL A 65 10.73 11.05 -11.10
N SER A 66 9.95 10.71 -12.12
CA SER A 66 9.00 11.67 -12.67
C SER A 66 7.93 12.03 -11.62
N ALA A 67 7.63 13.33 -11.47
CA ALA A 67 6.60 13.79 -10.55
C ALA A 67 5.22 13.19 -10.87
N ASN A 68 4.94 12.94 -12.15
CA ASN A 68 3.71 12.27 -12.57
C ASN A 68 3.62 10.83 -12.06
N LEU A 69 4.73 10.08 -12.09
CA LEU A 69 4.79 8.75 -11.52
C LEU A 69 4.57 8.81 -10.01
N VAL A 70 5.29 9.68 -9.29
CA VAL A 70 5.12 9.86 -7.84
C VAL A 70 3.66 10.14 -7.48
N ARG A 71 3.01 11.08 -8.18
CA ARG A 71 1.59 11.39 -7.98
C ARG A 71 0.71 10.16 -8.23
N ALA A 72 1.00 9.38 -9.27
CA ALA A 72 0.22 8.19 -9.59
C ALA A 72 0.36 7.09 -8.51
N LEU A 73 1.55 6.91 -7.95
CA LEU A 73 1.79 5.98 -6.83
C LEU A 73 0.99 6.39 -5.57
N ILE A 74 1.02 7.68 -5.23
CA ILE A 74 0.26 8.26 -4.10
C ILE A 74 -1.24 8.01 -4.29
N ASN A 75 -1.80 8.44 -5.42
CA ASN A 75 -3.24 8.28 -5.69
C ASN A 75 -3.67 6.80 -5.69
N PHE A 76 -2.84 5.92 -6.25
CA PHE A 76 -3.11 4.48 -6.25
C PHE A 76 -3.17 3.92 -4.83
N SER A 77 -2.23 4.32 -3.99
CA SER A 77 -2.11 3.84 -2.61
C SER A 77 -3.25 4.31 -1.74
N GLU A 78 -3.65 5.57 -1.88
CA GLU A 78 -4.80 6.14 -1.16
C GLU A 78 -6.08 5.38 -1.50
N ASN A 79 -6.36 5.17 -2.79
CA ASN A 79 -7.53 4.39 -3.23
C ASN A 79 -7.48 2.95 -2.72
N LEU A 80 -6.30 2.33 -2.76
CA LEU A 80 -6.14 0.97 -2.29
C LEU A 80 -6.45 0.85 -0.79
N VAL A 81 -5.92 1.75 0.04
CA VAL A 81 -6.17 1.72 1.49
C VAL A 81 -7.66 1.95 1.77
N LEU A 82 -8.32 2.85 1.04
CA LEU A 82 -9.76 3.09 1.18
C LEU A 82 -10.61 1.87 0.78
N GLU A 83 -10.26 1.18 -0.31
CA GLU A 83 -10.92 -0.05 -0.75
C GLU A 83 -10.80 -1.16 0.31
N GLU A 84 -9.60 -1.35 0.89
CA GLU A 84 -9.38 -2.38 1.90
C GLU A 84 -10.10 -2.06 3.23
N SER A 85 -10.14 -0.79 3.64
CA SER A 85 -10.91 -0.37 4.82
C SER A 85 -12.41 -0.55 4.63
N ALA A 86 -12.95 -0.24 3.44
CA ALA A 86 -14.37 -0.45 3.11
C ALA A 86 -14.77 -1.93 3.09
N LEU A 87 -13.84 -2.84 2.76
CA LEU A 87 -14.06 -4.28 2.84
C LEU A 87 -13.95 -4.81 4.28
N GLY A 88 -13.13 -4.17 5.13
CA GLY A 88 -13.01 -4.49 6.55
C GLY A 88 -14.28 -4.22 7.36
N GLU A 89 -14.96 -3.10 7.10
CA GLU A 89 -16.20 -2.73 7.83
C GLU A 89 -17.37 -3.71 7.62
N THR A 90 -17.37 -4.52 6.55
CA THR A 90 -18.45 -5.46 6.28
C THR A 90 -18.40 -6.75 7.12
N ASN A 91 -17.26 -7.05 7.74
CA ASN A 91 -17.08 -8.29 8.51
C ASN A 91 -17.44 -8.17 10.00
N ASP A 92 -17.60 -6.95 10.54
CA ASP A 92 -17.89 -6.73 11.96
C ASP A 92 -19.41 -6.76 12.29
N ILE A 93 -20.28 -7.02 11.31
CA ILE A 93 -21.74 -7.03 11.51
C ILE A 93 -22.26 -8.43 11.94
N TYR A 94 -21.41 -9.47 11.99
CA TYR A 94 -21.83 -10.84 12.30
C TYR A 94 -21.37 -11.43 13.64
N ASP A 95 -20.87 -10.61 14.59
CA ASP A 95 -20.57 -11.10 15.94
C ASP A 95 -21.38 -10.34 17.00
N ASN A 96 -22.67 -10.69 17.10
CA ASN A 96 -23.44 -10.46 18.31
C ASN A 96 -24.07 -11.81 18.72
N PRO A 97 -23.79 -12.30 19.94
CA PRO A 97 -24.24 -13.62 20.36
C PRO A 97 -25.76 -13.59 20.51
N LEU A 98 -26.44 -14.53 19.84
CA LEU A 98 -27.83 -14.80 20.16
C LEU A 98 -27.87 -15.39 21.57
N ASP A 99 -28.20 -14.51 22.52
CA ASP A 99 -28.95 -14.84 23.71
C ASP A 99 -30.06 -15.83 23.36
N GLY A 100 -30.06 -16.95 24.05
CA GLY A 100 -30.99 -18.04 23.84
C GLY A 100 -30.84 -19.07 24.95
N THR A 101 -31.58 -18.92 26.05
CA THR A 101 -32.88 -19.61 26.16
C THR A 101 -33.53 -19.41 27.53
N HIS A 102 -34.86 -19.30 27.45
CA HIS A 102 -35.87 -19.40 28.50
C HIS A 102 -35.88 -20.76 29.21
#